data_AF-A0AA48L344-F1
#
_entry.id   AF-A0AA48L344-F1
#
_cell.length_a   1.000
_cell.length_b   1.000
_cell.length_c   1.000
_cell.angle_alpha   90.00
_cell.angle_beta   90.00
_cell.angle_gamma   90.00
#
_symmetry.space_group_name_H-M   'P 1'
#
loop_
_entity.id
_entity.type
_entity.pdbx_description
1 polymer ?
#
loop_
_entity_poly.entity_id
_entity_poly.type
_entity_poly.pdbx_seq_one_letter_code
_entity_poly.pdbx_strand_id
1 'polypeptide(L)'
;MVASLAALALPPLPEFHLASLPPIADDALKLTVFTHSSWHRSIRNAQALRPDYQLPGDYEKLEHVGDTIMGAMVTLLLQDLYPNLPSGSATMLKAHLVSNETLAQICKREGLMENLRAAPSTLYTVQGQVKAQASVFEAYIAGVFYDFICSPVPGGYNDDDMSVRVTVDGESARDDLSSYGMVLDEAKSVDLHQEEGSANGDSTPPADRLRSFASRTSRAPSRAASVTPATDAVESLYQPTAPPTRLPPLDDPRLRTNGQAMDYVAHFFRPLFTPVAHFAFKFMREKAEELENTKGARGTDEPLDDALTAGAAAGLNTYCMQVERQMPQYSYMSKDTDTWECECIVNINGAQYASAAMRRTKKAAMGVAAWKIGKQLGLGWARVE
;
A
#
# COMPACT_ATOMS: atom_id res chain seq x y z
N MET A 1 16.00 8.47 14.60
CA MET A 1 15.05 7.36 14.87
C MET A 1 13.84 7.55 13.97
N VAL A 2 13.47 6.52 13.19
CA VAL A 2 12.31 6.61 12.29
C VAL A 2 11.03 6.56 13.13
N ALA A 3 10.23 7.62 13.09
CA ALA A 3 9.06 7.79 13.95
C ALA A 3 7.83 7.00 13.48
N SER A 4 7.82 6.51 12.24
CA SER A 4 6.71 5.80 11.61
C SER A 4 7.20 4.87 10.49
N LEU A 5 6.61 3.67 10.36
CA LEU A 5 6.91 2.74 9.26
C LEU A 5 6.61 3.34 7.87
N ALA A 6 5.74 4.36 7.80
CA ALA A 6 5.45 5.11 6.58
C ALA A 6 6.64 5.97 6.12
N ALA A 7 7.51 6.40 7.04
CA ALA A 7 8.66 7.25 6.75
C ALA A 7 9.97 6.45 6.54
N LEU A 8 9.88 5.12 6.49
CA LEU A 8 11.03 4.27 6.16
C LEU A 8 11.44 4.49 4.71
N ALA A 9 12.73 4.65 4.45
CA ALA A 9 13.23 4.52 3.09
C ALA A 9 13.46 3.04 2.82
N LEU A 10 12.82 2.48 1.78
CA LEU A 10 13.16 1.15 1.31
C LEU A 10 14.60 1.12 0.80
N PRO A 11 15.37 0.04 1.05
CA PRO A 11 16.64 -0.15 0.37
C PRO A 11 16.42 -0.33 -1.14
N PRO A 12 17.49 -0.23 -1.95
CA PRO A 12 17.43 -0.61 -3.35
C PRO A 12 16.83 -2.00 -3.50
N LEU A 13 15.95 -2.16 -4.50
CA LEU A 13 15.31 -3.43 -4.79
C LEU A 13 16.40 -4.49 -5.08
N PRO A 14 16.28 -5.71 -4.55
CA PRO A 14 17.16 -6.81 -4.93
C PRO A 14 17.03 -7.13 -6.41
N GLU A 15 18.01 -7.86 -6.94
CA GLU A 15 17.88 -8.46 -8.26
C GLU A 15 16.81 -9.56 -8.20
N PHE A 16 15.75 -9.36 -8.97
CA PHE A 16 14.71 -10.35 -9.20
C PHE A 16 14.51 -10.48 -10.71
N HIS A 17 14.16 -11.68 -11.18
CA HIS A 17 13.71 -11.85 -12.55
C HIS A 17 12.31 -11.22 -12.68
N LEU A 18 12.25 -10.01 -13.23
CA LEU A 18 10.99 -9.32 -13.48
C LEU A 18 10.38 -9.84 -14.78
N ALA A 19 9.06 -10.01 -14.79
CA ALA A 19 8.34 -10.28 -16.03
C ALA A 19 8.42 -9.04 -16.94
N SER A 20 8.76 -9.24 -18.21
CA SER A 20 8.86 -8.16 -19.18
C SER A 20 7.50 -7.50 -19.40
N LEU A 21 7.47 -6.18 -19.49
CA LEU A 21 6.27 -5.43 -19.85
C LEU A 21 5.82 -5.76 -21.29
N PRO A 22 4.51 -5.86 -21.55
CA PRO A 22 4.01 -6.01 -22.92
C PRO A 22 4.30 -4.74 -23.73
N PRO A 23 4.73 -4.87 -25.00
CA PRO A 23 4.97 -3.70 -25.85
C PRO A 23 3.66 -2.94 -26.11
N ILE A 24 3.76 -1.65 -26.44
CA ILE A 24 2.61 -0.85 -26.92
C ILE A 24 2.62 -0.92 -28.45
N ALA A 25 1.53 -1.43 -29.04
CA ALA A 25 1.38 -1.61 -30.49
C ALA A 25 1.02 -0.31 -31.21
N ASP A 26 0.22 0.57 -30.60
CA ASP A 26 -0.10 1.89 -31.15
C ASP A 26 1.12 2.82 -31.08
N ASP A 27 1.67 3.15 -32.26
CA ASP A 27 2.84 4.03 -32.39
C ASP A 27 2.60 5.45 -31.87
N ALA A 28 1.40 6.00 -32.02
CA ALA A 28 1.08 7.34 -31.54
C ALA A 28 1.03 7.35 -30.01
N LEU A 29 0.40 6.33 -29.42
CA LEU A 29 0.33 6.16 -27.98
C LEU A 29 1.73 5.92 -27.38
N LYS A 30 2.51 5.02 -27.99
CA LYS A 30 3.91 4.77 -27.63
C LYS A 30 4.74 6.05 -27.70
N LEU A 31 4.57 6.84 -28.75
CA LEU A 31 5.25 8.13 -28.90
C LEU A 31 4.89 9.09 -27.75
N THR A 32 3.62 9.17 -27.37
CA THR A 32 3.15 10.01 -26.26
C THR A 32 3.73 9.57 -24.93
N VAL A 33 3.71 8.26 -24.61
CA VAL A 33 4.27 7.69 -23.36
C VAL A 33 5.73 8.10 -23.16
N PHE A 34 6.52 8.12 -24.23
CA PHE A 34 7.94 8.45 -24.15
C PHE A 34 8.26 9.92 -24.42
N THR A 35 7.28 10.82 -24.53
CA THR A 35 7.52 12.24 -24.75
C THR A 35 7.41 13.02 -23.45
N HIS A 36 8.51 13.61 -22.99
CA HIS A 36 8.58 14.48 -21.82
C HIS A 36 8.02 15.88 -22.12
N SER A 37 7.45 16.53 -21.10
CA SER A 37 6.86 17.86 -21.23
C SER A 37 7.82 18.93 -21.78
N SER A 38 9.13 18.81 -21.50
CA SER A 38 10.17 19.72 -22.04
C SER A 38 10.38 19.61 -23.55
N TRP A 39 9.93 18.52 -24.18
CA TRP A 39 9.92 18.41 -25.65
C TRP A 39 9.11 19.55 -26.28
N HIS A 40 8.06 19.97 -25.59
CA HIS A 40 7.20 21.06 -26.00
C HIS A 40 7.67 22.38 -25.38
N ARG A 41 7.91 23.40 -26.20
CA ARG A 41 8.37 24.73 -25.75
C ARG A 41 7.23 25.65 -25.28
N SER A 42 6.07 25.08 -24.94
CA SER A 42 4.85 25.84 -24.66
C SER A 42 4.66 26.10 -23.17
N ILE A 43 4.23 27.32 -22.84
CA ILE A 43 3.80 27.69 -21.49
C ILE A 43 2.48 26.99 -21.20
N ARG A 44 2.45 26.19 -20.13
CA ARG A 44 1.27 25.43 -19.72
C ARG A 44 0.54 26.15 -18.60
N ASN A 45 -0.78 26.07 -18.63
CA ASN A 45 -1.60 26.37 -17.46
C ASN A 45 -2.13 25.05 -16.89
N ALA A 46 -1.49 24.57 -15.82
CA ALA A 46 -1.82 23.29 -15.19
C ALA A 46 -3.24 23.25 -14.61
N GLN A 47 -3.85 24.41 -14.33
CA GLN A 47 -5.20 24.51 -13.78
C GLN A 47 -6.24 24.97 -14.82
N ALA A 48 -5.92 24.95 -16.12
CA ALA A 48 -6.87 25.36 -17.15
C ALA A 48 -8.07 24.41 -17.22
N LEU A 49 -9.26 24.91 -16.88
CA LEU A 49 -10.54 24.22 -17.08
C LEU A 49 -11.15 24.60 -18.44
N ARG A 50 -10.44 24.26 -19.52
CA ARG A 50 -10.85 24.59 -20.89
C ARG A 50 -10.93 23.31 -21.73
N PRO A 51 -12.14 22.88 -22.17
CA PRO A 51 -12.29 21.63 -22.91
C PRO A 51 -11.66 21.68 -24.32
N ASP A 52 -11.48 22.88 -24.87
CA ASP A 52 -10.79 23.15 -26.13
C ASP A 52 -9.26 23.29 -25.97
N TYR A 53 -8.73 23.17 -24.75
CA TYR A 53 -7.30 23.26 -24.49
C TYR A 53 -6.58 22.02 -25.03
N GLN A 54 -5.92 22.19 -26.17
CA GLN A 54 -5.08 21.16 -26.76
C GLN A 54 -3.77 21.06 -25.96
N LEU A 55 -3.74 20.10 -25.04
CA LEU A 55 -2.51 19.73 -24.36
C LEU A 55 -1.53 19.11 -25.37
N PRO A 56 -0.22 19.36 -25.22
CA PRO A 56 0.78 18.71 -26.06
C PRO A 56 0.74 17.19 -25.89
N GLY A 57 1.19 16.46 -26.91
CA GLY A 57 1.23 14.99 -26.92
C GLY A 57 2.39 14.42 -26.10
N ASP A 58 2.43 14.74 -24.81
CA ASP A 58 3.36 14.19 -23.82
C ASP A 58 2.67 13.30 -22.80
N TYR A 59 3.47 12.67 -21.96
CA TYR A 59 3.01 11.62 -21.06
C TYR A 59 2.13 12.11 -19.90
N GLU A 60 2.02 13.40 -19.58
CA GLU A 60 1.44 13.87 -18.30
C GLU A 60 -0.03 13.40 -18.09
N LYS A 61 -0.82 13.31 -19.17
CA LYS A 61 -2.18 12.76 -19.08
C LYS A 61 -2.18 11.25 -18.82
N LEU A 62 -1.27 10.53 -19.47
CA LEU A 62 -1.15 9.09 -19.32
C LEU A 62 -0.57 8.74 -17.94
N GLU A 63 0.39 9.50 -17.45
CA GLU A 63 0.91 9.44 -16.07
C GLU A 63 -0.25 9.50 -15.06
N HIS A 64 -1.14 10.49 -15.20
CA HIS A 64 -2.26 10.64 -14.28
C HIS A 64 -3.23 9.44 -14.28
N VAL A 65 -3.53 8.89 -15.47
CA VAL A 65 -4.36 7.68 -15.59
C VAL A 65 -3.61 6.47 -15.02
N GLY A 66 -2.32 6.36 -15.31
CA GLY A 66 -1.45 5.27 -14.90
C GLY A 66 -1.28 5.17 -13.41
N ASP A 67 -1.06 6.28 -12.71
CA ASP A 67 -1.02 6.38 -11.24
C ASP A 67 -2.30 5.79 -10.63
N THR A 68 -3.46 6.17 -11.17
CA THR A 68 -4.76 5.66 -10.70
C THR A 68 -4.90 4.15 -10.91
N ILE A 69 -4.60 3.66 -12.11
CA ILE A 69 -4.68 2.23 -12.46
C ILE A 69 -3.75 1.42 -11.57
N MET A 70 -2.48 1.79 -11.52
CA MET A 70 -1.45 1.13 -10.71
C MET A 70 -1.80 1.18 -9.23
N GLY A 71 -2.25 2.31 -8.71
CA GLY A 71 -2.68 2.46 -7.33
C GLY A 71 -3.83 1.50 -6.98
N ALA A 72 -4.79 1.29 -7.88
CA ALA A 72 -5.84 0.30 -7.72
C ALA A 72 -5.28 -1.13 -7.77
N MET A 73 -4.42 -1.45 -8.76
CA MET A 73 -3.81 -2.77 -8.92
C MET A 73 -2.96 -3.20 -7.73
N VAL A 74 -2.13 -2.29 -7.17
CA VAL A 74 -1.38 -2.56 -5.95
C VAL A 74 -2.32 -2.83 -4.78
N THR A 75 -3.42 -2.09 -4.67
CA THR A 75 -4.39 -2.29 -3.58
C THR A 75 -5.02 -3.68 -3.64
N LEU A 76 -5.46 -4.10 -4.83
CA LEU A 76 -6.02 -5.44 -5.06
C LEU A 76 -4.97 -6.53 -4.84
N LEU A 77 -3.75 -6.34 -5.35
CA LEU A 77 -2.64 -7.27 -5.14
C LEU A 77 -2.34 -7.47 -3.65
N LEU A 78 -2.28 -6.40 -2.86
CA LEU A 78 -2.01 -6.50 -1.43
C LEU A 78 -3.14 -7.18 -0.65
N GLN A 79 -4.40 -6.97 -1.07
CA GLN A 79 -5.54 -7.66 -0.50
C GLN A 79 -5.46 -9.18 -0.75
N ASP A 80 -4.98 -9.60 -1.92
CA ASP A 80 -4.77 -11.01 -2.25
C ASP A 80 -3.59 -11.63 -1.52
N LEU A 81 -2.45 -10.94 -1.48
CA LEU A 81 -1.22 -11.46 -0.86
C LEU A 81 -1.29 -11.47 0.67
N TYR A 82 -1.97 -10.49 1.27
CA TYR A 82 -2.00 -10.29 2.72
C TYR A 82 -3.42 -9.94 3.22
N PRO A 83 -4.41 -10.85 3.09
CA PRO A 83 -5.82 -10.56 3.39
C PRO A 83 -6.09 -10.16 4.84
N ASN A 84 -5.22 -10.57 5.77
CA ASN A 84 -5.32 -10.27 7.20
C ASN A 84 -4.48 -9.03 7.62
N LEU A 85 -3.85 -8.35 6.66
CA LEU A 85 -3.05 -7.16 6.96
C LEU A 85 -3.98 -5.98 7.27
N PRO A 86 -3.82 -5.29 8.43
CA PRO A 86 -4.65 -4.14 8.75
C PRO A 86 -4.55 -3.05 7.70
N SER A 87 -5.66 -2.35 7.44
CA SER A 87 -5.77 -1.32 6.40
C SER A 87 -4.70 -0.23 6.51
N GLY A 88 -4.32 0.18 7.72
CA GLY A 88 -3.24 1.14 7.94
C GLY A 88 -1.87 0.61 7.46
N SER A 89 -1.54 -0.64 7.80
CA SER A 89 -0.30 -1.29 7.35
C SER A 89 -0.30 -1.55 5.85
N ALA A 90 -1.43 -1.97 5.28
CA ALA A 90 -1.60 -2.12 3.84
C ALA A 90 -1.43 -0.78 3.10
N THR A 91 -1.94 0.31 3.67
CA THR A 91 -1.76 1.67 3.12
C THR A 91 -0.29 2.09 3.13
N MET A 92 0.44 1.84 4.23
CA MET A 92 1.88 2.12 4.30
C MET A 92 2.67 1.29 3.30
N LEU A 93 2.36 0.00 3.17
CA LEU A 93 3.00 -0.89 2.21
C LEU A 93 2.71 -0.45 0.76
N LYS A 94 1.46 -0.10 0.45
CA LYS A 94 1.09 0.48 -0.85
C LYS A 94 1.93 1.71 -1.16
N ALA A 95 2.05 2.65 -0.22
CA ALA A 95 2.82 3.88 -0.41
C ALA A 95 4.28 3.61 -0.79
N HIS A 96 4.89 2.57 -0.23
CA HIS A 96 6.25 2.16 -0.61
C HIS A 96 6.31 1.57 -2.02
N LEU A 97 5.31 0.76 -2.42
CA LEU A 97 5.26 0.13 -3.74
C LEU A 97 5.00 1.12 -4.88
N VAL A 98 4.18 2.14 -4.64
CA VAL A 98 3.88 3.20 -5.62
C VAL A 98 4.75 4.45 -5.44
N SER A 99 5.80 4.38 -4.62
CA SER A 99 6.72 5.51 -4.45
C SER A 99 7.54 5.75 -5.72
N ASN A 100 7.87 7.01 -5.99
CA ASN A 100 8.71 7.39 -7.13
C ASN A 100 10.05 6.63 -7.13
N GLU A 101 10.62 6.38 -5.95
CA GLU A 101 11.86 5.64 -5.76
C GLU A 101 11.75 4.19 -6.23
N THR A 102 10.64 3.51 -5.90
CA THR A 102 10.39 2.13 -6.33
C THR A 102 10.12 2.08 -7.83
N LEU A 103 9.23 2.93 -8.34
CA LEU A 103 8.84 2.95 -9.75
C LEU A 103 10.01 3.32 -10.66
N ALA A 104 10.87 4.25 -10.24
CA ALA A 104 12.07 4.61 -10.97
C ALA A 104 13.06 3.44 -11.10
N GLN A 105 13.16 2.59 -10.07
CA GLN A 105 14.01 1.40 -10.14
C GLN A 105 13.46 0.36 -11.12
N ILE A 106 12.14 0.15 -11.13
CA ILE A 106 11.48 -0.75 -12.09
C ILE A 106 11.64 -0.20 -13.51
N CYS A 107 11.37 1.09 -13.72
CA CYS A 107 11.53 1.79 -15.00
C CYS A 107 12.93 1.62 -15.61
N LYS A 108 13.98 1.73 -14.79
CA LYS A 108 15.37 1.50 -15.22
C LYS A 108 15.63 0.05 -15.63
N ARG A 109 15.09 -0.91 -14.88
CA ARG A 109 15.29 -2.35 -15.17
C ARG A 109 14.63 -2.76 -16.48
N GLU A 110 13.48 -2.18 -16.78
CA GLU A 110 12.75 -2.39 -18.04
C GLU A 110 13.34 -1.58 -19.22
N GLY A 111 14.40 -0.79 -19.01
CA GLY A 111 15.05 -0.03 -20.08
C GLY A 111 14.18 1.09 -20.70
N LEU A 112 13.09 1.49 -20.05
CA LEU A 112 12.10 2.39 -20.66
C LEU A 112 12.66 3.77 -21.01
N MET A 113 13.64 4.24 -20.24
CA MET A 113 14.22 5.58 -20.40
C MET A 113 15.07 5.74 -21.68
N GLU A 114 15.44 4.64 -22.34
CA GLU A 114 16.19 4.65 -23.60
C GLU A 114 15.37 5.27 -24.74
N ASN A 115 14.04 5.15 -24.68
CA ASN A 115 13.12 5.67 -25.68
C ASN A 115 12.67 7.12 -25.39
N LEU A 116 13.10 7.72 -24.28
CA LEU A 116 12.65 9.04 -23.85
C LEU A 116 13.01 10.14 -24.86
N ARG A 117 12.02 10.95 -25.19
CA ARG A 117 12.14 12.17 -26.00
C ARG A 117 11.95 13.39 -25.10
N ALA A 118 12.97 14.23 -25.03
CA ALA A 118 12.96 15.48 -24.29
C ALA A 118 13.74 16.55 -25.07
N ALA A 119 13.67 17.82 -24.65
CA ALA A 119 14.52 18.84 -25.26
C ALA A 119 16.00 18.40 -25.20
N PRO A 120 16.79 18.50 -26.30
CA PRO A 120 18.15 17.96 -26.36
C PRO A 120 19.07 18.43 -25.23
N SER A 121 18.92 19.68 -24.79
CA SER A 121 19.69 20.26 -23.69
C SER A 121 19.36 19.67 -22.31
N THR A 122 18.21 19.03 -22.16
CA THR A 122 17.69 18.50 -20.89
C THR A 122 17.63 16.98 -20.85
N LEU A 123 17.81 16.30 -21.98
CA LEU A 123 17.54 14.87 -22.13
C LEU A 123 18.26 14.02 -21.07
N TYR A 124 19.59 14.17 -20.96
CA TYR A 124 20.39 13.40 -19.99
C TYR A 124 19.96 13.67 -18.54
N THR A 125 19.66 14.93 -18.22
CA THR A 125 19.18 15.33 -16.89
C THR A 125 17.83 14.68 -16.57
N VAL A 126 16.86 14.75 -17.50
CA VAL A 126 15.53 14.16 -17.32
C VAL A 126 15.61 12.64 -17.26
N GLN A 127 16.45 12.01 -18.09
CA GLN A 127 16.67 10.56 -18.04
C GLN A 127 17.16 10.08 -16.68
N GLY A 128 17.92 10.89 -15.94
CA GLY A 128 18.40 10.58 -14.59
C GLY A 128 17.42 10.91 -13.46
N GLN A 129 16.36 11.68 -13.71
CA GLN A 129 15.42 12.13 -12.67
C GLN A 129 14.50 10.99 -12.24
N VAL A 130 14.50 10.71 -10.93
CA VAL A 130 13.61 9.72 -10.29
C VAL A 130 12.15 10.01 -10.62
N LYS A 131 11.73 11.28 -10.53
CA LYS A 131 10.37 11.69 -10.87
C LYS A 131 10.02 11.34 -12.32
N ALA A 132 10.86 11.72 -13.29
CA ALA A 132 10.59 11.44 -14.70
C ALA A 132 10.55 9.93 -15.00
N GLN A 133 11.41 9.15 -14.36
CA GLN A 133 11.41 7.68 -14.48
C GLN A 133 10.11 7.07 -13.95
N ALA A 134 9.64 7.53 -12.78
CA ALA A 134 8.36 7.10 -12.22
C ALA A 134 7.19 7.49 -13.13
N SER A 135 7.12 8.75 -13.57
CA SER A 135 6.08 9.25 -14.46
C SER A 135 6.01 8.50 -15.80
N VAL A 136 7.17 8.14 -16.38
CA VAL A 136 7.21 7.34 -17.62
C VAL A 136 6.68 5.93 -17.37
N PHE A 137 7.00 5.31 -16.23
CA PHE A 137 6.47 3.99 -15.89
C PHE A 137 4.95 4.02 -15.72
N GLU A 138 4.41 5.01 -15.00
CA GLU A 138 2.97 5.24 -14.86
C GLU A 138 2.30 5.43 -16.21
N ALA A 139 2.85 6.32 -17.04
CA ALA A 139 2.35 6.56 -18.38
C ALA A 139 2.38 5.30 -19.25
N TYR A 140 3.39 4.45 -19.09
CA TYR A 140 3.49 3.18 -19.81
C TYR A 140 2.34 2.24 -19.43
N ILE A 141 1.99 2.13 -18.14
CA ILE A 141 0.83 1.32 -17.70
C ILE A 141 -0.47 1.82 -18.35
N ALA A 142 -0.68 3.14 -18.40
CA ALA A 142 -1.83 3.71 -19.11
C ALA A 142 -1.74 3.46 -20.63
N GLY A 143 -0.54 3.51 -21.20
CA GLY A 143 -0.28 3.15 -22.59
C GLY A 143 -0.72 1.72 -22.90
N VAL A 144 -0.33 0.75 -22.09
CA VAL A 144 -0.77 -0.65 -22.25
C VAL A 144 -2.29 -0.79 -22.10
N PHE A 145 -2.89 -0.09 -21.14
CA PHE A 145 -4.34 -0.07 -20.94
C PHE A 145 -5.10 0.42 -22.19
N TYR A 146 -4.68 1.55 -22.77
CA TYR A 146 -5.34 2.10 -23.95
C TYR A 146 -4.99 1.34 -25.23
N ASP A 147 -3.79 0.79 -25.34
CA ASP A 147 -3.39 -0.11 -26.43
C ASP A 147 -4.32 -1.32 -26.48
N PHE A 148 -4.65 -1.91 -25.33
CA PHE A 148 -5.63 -2.99 -25.24
C PHE A 148 -6.99 -2.62 -25.84
N ILE A 149 -7.46 -1.41 -25.55
CA ILE A 149 -8.79 -0.96 -25.98
C ILE A 149 -8.79 -0.63 -27.49
N CYS A 150 -7.76 0.05 -27.97
CA CYS A 150 -7.78 0.71 -29.27
C CYS A 150 -7.08 -0.08 -30.37
N SER A 151 -6.03 -0.84 -30.05
CA SER A 151 -5.21 -1.49 -31.06
C SER A 151 -5.86 -2.77 -31.59
N PRO A 152 -5.83 -3.06 -32.90
CA PRO A 152 -6.36 -4.32 -33.43
C PRO A 152 -5.75 -5.55 -32.73
N VAL A 153 -4.43 -5.53 -32.56
CA VAL A 153 -3.66 -6.54 -31.82
C VAL A 153 -2.78 -5.80 -30.80
N PRO A 154 -3.24 -5.68 -29.54
CA PRO A 154 -2.47 -5.06 -28.47
C PRO A 154 -1.27 -5.90 -28.06
N GLY A 155 -0.25 -5.23 -27.54
CA GLY A 155 0.90 -5.75 -26.80
C GLY A 155 1.08 -7.27 -26.74
N GLY A 156 1.13 -7.91 -25.58
CA GLY A 156 1.38 -9.35 -25.44
C GLY A 156 0.31 -10.34 -25.96
N TYR A 157 -0.48 -10.03 -26.99
CA TYR A 157 -1.35 -10.99 -27.69
C TYR A 157 -0.64 -11.47 -28.97
N ASN A 158 -0.01 -12.65 -28.92
CA ASN A 158 0.64 -13.25 -30.08
C ASN A 158 -0.37 -14.00 -30.97
N ASP A 159 -0.26 -13.83 -32.29
CA ASP A 159 -1.11 -14.52 -33.29
C ASP A 159 -1.06 -16.06 -33.18
N ASP A 160 0.02 -16.63 -32.66
CA ASP A 160 0.18 -18.08 -32.50
C ASP A 160 -0.80 -18.69 -31.47
N ASP A 161 -1.32 -17.88 -30.53
CA ASP A 161 -2.26 -18.33 -29.50
C ASP A 161 -3.71 -18.41 -30.01
N MET A 162 -3.99 -17.83 -31.19
CA MET A 162 -5.32 -17.81 -31.83
C MET A 162 -5.60 -19.07 -32.68
N SER A 163 -4.63 -19.97 -32.82
CA SER A 163 -4.74 -21.13 -33.72
C SER A 163 -5.45 -22.35 -33.13
N VAL A 164 -5.89 -22.32 -31.86
CA VAL A 164 -6.72 -23.39 -31.29
C VAL A 164 -8.16 -23.26 -31.78
N ARG A 165 -8.37 -23.59 -33.07
CA ARG A 165 -9.65 -24.12 -33.51
C ARG A 165 -9.89 -25.38 -32.69
N VAL A 166 -10.97 -25.40 -31.92
CA VAL A 166 -11.44 -26.59 -31.21
C VAL A 166 -11.70 -27.68 -32.26
N THR A 167 -10.69 -28.50 -32.51
CA THR A 167 -10.89 -29.87 -32.95
C THR A 167 -10.90 -30.70 -31.68
N VAL A 168 -12.10 -31.05 -31.23
CA VAL A 168 -12.27 -32.16 -30.30
C VAL A 168 -11.72 -33.37 -31.01
N ASP A 169 -10.56 -33.85 -30.57
CA ASP A 169 -10.19 -35.27 -30.57
C ASP A 169 -8.83 -35.46 -29.88
N GLY A 170 -8.81 -36.25 -28.81
CA GLY A 170 -7.67 -37.10 -28.46
C GLY A 170 -6.59 -36.55 -27.51
N GLU A 171 -6.78 -36.84 -26.22
CA GLU A 171 -5.79 -37.36 -25.26
C GLU A 171 -4.44 -36.64 -24.95
N SER A 172 -4.31 -36.38 -23.64
CA SER A 172 -3.12 -36.56 -22.79
C SER A 172 -2.08 -35.43 -22.71
N ALA A 173 -2.04 -34.76 -21.54
CA ALA A 173 -0.94 -34.93 -20.58
C ALA A 173 -1.28 -34.18 -19.27
N ARG A 174 -1.33 -34.94 -18.18
CA ARG A 174 -1.27 -34.47 -16.79
C ARG A 174 0.20 -34.29 -16.41
N ASP A 175 0.43 -33.59 -15.29
CA ASP A 175 1.70 -33.28 -14.58
C ASP A 175 2.12 -31.81 -14.81
N ASP A 176 2.32 -30.91 -13.85
CA ASP A 176 2.59 -30.98 -12.41
C ASP A 176 2.10 -29.68 -11.73
N LEU A 177 1.26 -29.76 -10.70
CA LEU A 177 0.88 -28.59 -9.86
C LEU A 177 0.65 -28.94 -8.39
N SER A 178 1.20 -30.06 -7.90
CA SER A 178 1.00 -30.56 -6.53
C SER A 178 1.96 -29.98 -5.48
N SER A 179 2.56 -28.80 -5.71
CA SER A 179 3.51 -28.20 -4.74
C SER A 179 2.87 -27.20 -3.77
N TYR A 180 1.63 -26.79 -3.99
CA TYR A 180 0.90 -25.94 -3.04
C TYR A 180 -0.28 -26.71 -2.46
N GLY A 181 -0.12 -27.15 -1.21
CA GLY A 181 -1.15 -27.85 -0.46
C GLY A 181 -2.39 -26.98 -0.24
N MET A 182 -3.44 -27.24 -1.02
CA MET A 182 -4.81 -26.93 -0.66
C MET A 182 -5.68 -28.17 -0.89
N VAL A 183 -6.37 -28.58 0.16
CA VAL A 183 -7.37 -29.64 0.14
C VAL A 183 -8.58 -29.11 -0.63
N LEU A 184 -8.87 -29.69 -1.80
CA LEU A 184 -10.14 -29.47 -2.50
C LEU A 184 -11.16 -30.47 -1.96
N ASP A 185 -12.19 -29.95 -1.29
CA ASP A 185 -13.36 -30.74 -0.91
C ASP A 185 -14.29 -30.89 -2.12
N GLU A 186 -14.68 -32.11 -2.45
CA GLU A 186 -15.43 -32.47 -3.65
C GLU A 186 -16.87 -31.89 -3.59
N ALA A 187 -17.22 -31.05 -4.58
CA ALA A 187 -18.57 -30.55 -4.74
C ALA A 187 -19.53 -31.68 -5.17
N LYS A 188 -20.50 -32.00 -4.32
CA LYS A 188 -21.66 -32.84 -4.66
C LYS A 188 -22.54 -32.14 -5.68
N SER A 189 -22.83 -32.86 -6.76
CA SER A 189 -23.83 -32.54 -7.78
C SER A 189 -25.23 -32.40 -7.18
N VAL A 190 -25.98 -31.38 -7.61
CA VAL A 190 -27.42 -31.26 -7.35
C VAL A 190 -28.13 -31.31 -8.70
N ASP A 191 -28.93 -32.37 -8.88
CA ASP A 191 -29.76 -32.62 -10.04
C ASP A 191 -30.97 -31.65 -10.10
N LEU A 192 -31.21 -31.11 -11.29
CA LEU A 192 -32.39 -30.33 -11.66
C LEU A 192 -33.54 -31.28 -12.01
N HIS A 193 -34.61 -31.28 -11.22
CA HIS A 193 -35.89 -31.85 -11.63
C HIS A 193 -36.83 -30.77 -12.18
N GLN A 194 -37.29 -31.04 -13.41
CA GLN A 194 -38.46 -30.48 -14.07
C GLN A 194 -39.73 -30.61 -13.22
N GLU A 195 -40.54 -29.56 -13.18
CA GLU A 195 -41.99 -29.69 -13.14
C GLU A 195 -42.62 -28.73 -14.17
N GLU A 196 -43.37 -29.33 -15.10
CA GLU A 196 -44.31 -28.65 -15.99
C GLU A 196 -45.60 -28.32 -15.22
N GLY A 197 -46.18 -27.15 -15.48
CA GLY A 197 -47.47 -26.75 -14.93
C GLY A 197 -48.08 -25.60 -15.71
N SER A 198 -49.10 -25.92 -16.49
CA SER A 198 -49.78 -25.10 -17.49
C SER A 198 -50.77 -24.07 -16.92
N ALA A 199 -50.97 -23.01 -17.71
CA ALA A 199 -52.25 -22.35 -18.02
C ALA A 199 -52.61 -20.99 -17.37
N ASN A 200 -52.91 -20.08 -18.31
CA ASN A 200 -53.90 -19.01 -18.32
C ASN A 200 -53.44 -17.58 -17.99
N GLY A 201 -53.64 -16.72 -19.00
CA GLY A 201 -53.23 -15.32 -19.02
C GLY A 201 -54.28 -14.37 -18.50
N ASP A 202 -53.88 -13.10 -18.36
CA ASP A 202 -54.68 -11.94 -18.73
C ASP A 202 -53.77 -10.70 -18.83
N SER A 203 -54.34 -9.70 -19.48
CA SER A 203 -53.88 -8.45 -20.06
C SER A 203 -53.33 -7.34 -19.13
N THR A 204 -52.31 -6.63 -19.68
CA THR A 204 -51.90 -5.20 -19.49
C THR A 204 -51.54 -4.61 -18.09
N PRO A 205 -50.62 -3.60 -18.05
CA PRO A 205 -49.85 -3.21 -16.87
C PRO A 205 -50.50 -2.06 -16.06
N PRO A 206 -49.98 -1.73 -14.85
CA PRO A 206 -49.45 -0.37 -14.71
C PRO A 206 -48.29 -0.14 -13.71
N ALA A 207 -47.72 1.05 -13.91
CA ALA A 207 -46.73 1.85 -13.21
C ALA A 207 -46.66 1.85 -11.66
N ASP A 208 -45.49 2.34 -11.22
CA ASP A 208 -45.19 3.09 -10.00
C ASP A 208 -45.41 2.42 -8.64
N ARG A 209 -44.30 2.23 -7.92
CA ARG A 209 -44.23 2.44 -6.46
C ARG A 209 -42.78 2.50 -5.96
N LEU A 210 -42.19 3.69 -6.03
CA LEU A 210 -41.22 4.12 -5.02
C LEU A 210 -41.95 4.23 -3.67
N ARG A 211 -41.53 3.47 -2.65
CA ARG A 211 -41.92 3.70 -1.26
C ARG A 211 -40.71 3.63 -0.33
N SER A 212 -40.28 4.82 0.07
CA SER A 212 -39.87 5.23 1.41
C SER A 212 -39.62 4.12 2.44
N PHE A 213 -38.35 3.89 2.78
CA PHE A 213 -37.98 3.25 4.05
C PHE A 213 -38.11 4.28 5.17
N ALA A 214 -39.27 4.27 5.84
CA ALA A 214 -39.48 4.98 7.09
C ALA A 214 -38.89 4.17 8.25
N SER A 215 -38.22 4.91 9.13
CA SER A 215 -37.65 4.52 10.41
C SER A 215 -38.57 3.63 11.26
N ARG A 216 -38.05 2.49 11.71
CA ARG A 216 -38.59 1.77 12.87
C ARG A 216 -37.55 1.75 13.98
N THR A 217 -37.87 2.49 15.02
CA THR A 217 -37.29 2.39 16.35
C THR A 217 -37.70 1.03 16.94
N SER A 218 -36.72 0.19 17.31
CA SER A 218 -36.97 -1.03 18.08
C SER A 218 -36.35 -0.95 19.46
N ARG A 219 -37.24 -0.96 20.44
CA ARG A 219 -37.13 -1.09 21.90
C ARG A 219 -36.13 -2.17 22.34
N ALA A 220 -35.28 -1.82 23.30
CA ALA A 220 -34.30 -2.70 23.94
C ALA A 220 -34.94 -3.69 24.94
N PRO A 221 -34.40 -4.92 25.08
CA PRO A 221 -34.57 -5.72 26.28
C PRO A 221 -33.25 -5.79 27.08
N SER A 222 -33.37 -5.61 28.39
CA SER A 222 -32.31 -5.80 29.37
C SER A 222 -32.10 -7.29 29.68
N ARG A 223 -30.87 -7.78 29.54
CA ARG A 223 -30.36 -8.89 30.36
C ARG A 223 -28.85 -8.83 30.39
N ALA A 224 -28.31 -8.68 31.60
CA ALA A 224 -26.88 -8.76 31.86
C ALA A 224 -26.44 -10.21 31.61
N ALA A 225 -25.62 -10.41 30.58
CA ALA A 225 -24.86 -11.63 30.37
C ALA A 225 -23.39 -11.23 30.38
N SER A 226 -22.61 -11.91 31.20
CA SER A 226 -21.16 -11.81 31.30
C SER A 226 -20.53 -12.08 29.92
N VAL A 227 -20.04 -11.03 29.26
CA VAL A 227 -19.29 -11.13 28.01
C VAL A 227 -17.84 -11.46 28.35
N THR A 228 -17.48 -12.73 28.22
CA THR A 228 -16.10 -13.10 27.89
C THR A 228 -15.77 -12.50 26.53
N PRO A 229 -14.60 -11.88 26.31
CA PRO A 229 -14.26 -11.36 25.00
C PRO A 229 -14.01 -12.55 24.07
N ALA A 230 -15.03 -12.91 23.30
CA ALA A 230 -14.84 -13.73 22.11
C ALA A 230 -13.97 -12.90 21.18
N THR A 231 -12.81 -13.44 20.80
CA THR A 231 -12.03 -12.92 19.68
C THR A 231 -12.86 -13.20 18.42
N ASP A 232 -13.80 -12.31 18.11
CA ASP A 232 -14.57 -12.31 16.86
C ASP A 232 -13.64 -11.90 15.70
N ALA A 233 -12.61 -12.70 15.44
CA ALA A 233 -11.89 -12.65 14.18
C ALA A 233 -12.84 -13.21 13.12
N VAL A 234 -13.64 -12.33 12.52
CA VAL A 234 -14.47 -12.69 11.36
C VAL A 234 -13.50 -13.04 10.23
N GLU A 235 -13.44 -14.32 9.91
CA GLU A 235 -12.64 -14.82 8.79
C GLU A 235 -13.12 -14.13 7.51
N SER A 236 -12.18 -13.54 6.76
CA SER A 236 -12.50 -12.81 5.54
C SER A 236 -13.20 -13.75 4.55
N LEU A 237 -14.42 -13.41 4.14
CA LEU A 237 -15.16 -14.14 3.09
C LEU A 237 -14.51 -14.01 1.70
N TYR A 238 -13.50 -13.15 1.56
CA TYR A 238 -12.77 -12.97 0.32
C TYR A 238 -11.71 -14.07 0.15
N GLN A 239 -11.92 -14.94 -0.84
CA GLN A 239 -10.93 -15.91 -1.29
C GLN A 239 -10.07 -15.28 -2.38
N PRO A 240 -8.72 -15.23 -2.24
CA PRO A 240 -7.85 -14.73 -3.29
C PRO A 240 -8.03 -15.56 -4.57
N THR A 241 -8.57 -14.96 -5.62
CA THR A 241 -8.57 -15.57 -6.95
C THR A 241 -7.28 -15.19 -7.65
N ALA A 242 -6.36 -16.14 -7.82
CA ALA A 242 -5.25 -15.95 -8.74
C ALA A 242 -5.83 -15.69 -10.15
N PRO A 243 -5.46 -14.60 -10.84
CA PRO A 243 -5.95 -14.40 -12.20
C PRO A 243 -5.45 -15.51 -13.11
N PRO A 244 -6.17 -15.79 -14.19
CA PRO A 244 -5.80 -16.84 -15.13
C PRO A 244 -4.38 -16.60 -15.67
N THR A 245 -3.58 -17.66 -15.69
CA THR A 245 -2.21 -17.70 -16.23
C THR A 245 -2.14 -17.52 -17.74
N ARG A 246 -3.28 -17.54 -18.44
CA ARG A 246 -3.40 -17.24 -19.86
C ARG A 246 -4.41 -16.14 -20.07
N LEU A 247 -4.12 -15.24 -21.01
CA LEU A 247 -5.08 -14.24 -21.45
C LEU A 247 -6.25 -14.91 -22.18
N PRO A 248 -7.49 -14.45 -21.97
CA PRO A 248 -8.62 -14.91 -22.77
C PRO A 248 -8.44 -14.53 -24.25
N PRO A 249 -9.15 -15.18 -25.18
CA PRO A 249 -9.15 -14.78 -26.58
C PRO A 249 -9.47 -13.29 -26.75
N LEU A 250 -8.77 -12.66 -27.70
CA LEU A 250 -8.89 -11.23 -27.93
C LEU A 250 -10.19 -10.90 -28.69
N ASP A 251 -11.08 -10.15 -28.05
CA ASP A 251 -12.33 -9.69 -28.67
C ASP A 251 -12.06 -8.62 -29.76
N ASP A 252 -13.08 -8.38 -30.61
CA ASP A 252 -13.10 -7.22 -31.52
C ASP A 252 -12.89 -5.93 -30.71
N PRO A 253 -11.99 -5.01 -31.13
CA PRO A 253 -11.73 -3.75 -30.42
C PRO A 253 -13.00 -2.98 -30.00
N ARG A 254 -14.08 -3.05 -30.78
CA ARG A 254 -15.35 -2.35 -30.50
C ARG A 254 -16.12 -2.94 -29.31
N LEU A 255 -15.82 -4.18 -28.93
CA LEU A 255 -16.47 -4.90 -27.83
C LEU A 255 -15.63 -4.86 -26.55
N ARG A 256 -14.36 -4.47 -26.65
CA ARG A 256 -13.44 -4.43 -25.51
C ARG A 256 -13.89 -3.40 -24.49
N THR A 257 -13.89 -3.81 -23.23
CA THR A 257 -14.29 -2.98 -22.10
C THR A 257 -13.08 -2.53 -21.28
N ASN A 258 -13.26 -1.45 -20.51
CA ASN A 258 -12.27 -1.03 -19.52
C ASN A 258 -12.00 -2.13 -18.47
N GLY A 259 -12.98 -3.00 -18.18
CA GLY A 259 -12.80 -4.14 -17.26
C GLY A 259 -11.80 -5.15 -17.81
N GLN A 260 -11.96 -5.56 -19.08
CA GLN A 260 -11.02 -6.45 -19.74
C GLN A 260 -9.62 -5.82 -19.88
N ALA A 261 -9.54 -4.50 -20.09
CA ALA A 261 -8.27 -3.78 -20.09
C ALA A 261 -7.59 -3.82 -18.71
N MET A 262 -8.35 -3.68 -17.63
CA MET A 262 -7.84 -3.84 -16.26
C MET A 262 -7.35 -5.28 -16.01
N ASP A 263 -8.09 -6.29 -16.44
CA ASP A 263 -7.69 -7.70 -16.32
C ASP A 263 -6.40 -7.99 -17.11
N TYR A 264 -6.28 -7.42 -18.30
CA TYR A 264 -5.08 -7.50 -19.12
C TYR A 264 -3.87 -6.83 -18.45
N VAL A 265 -4.05 -5.63 -17.87
CA VAL A 265 -3.01 -4.97 -17.08
C VAL A 265 -2.60 -5.83 -15.88
N ALA A 266 -3.58 -6.38 -15.15
CA ALA A 266 -3.34 -7.22 -13.98
C ALA A 266 -2.51 -8.47 -14.31
N HIS A 267 -2.66 -9.04 -15.51
CA HIS A 267 -1.98 -10.26 -15.94
C HIS A 267 -0.45 -10.16 -15.87
N PHE A 268 0.14 -9.06 -16.36
CA PHE A 268 1.60 -8.85 -16.25
C PHE A 268 1.99 -8.04 -15.01
N PHE A 269 1.09 -7.20 -14.48
CA PHE A 269 1.37 -6.38 -13.30
C PHE A 269 1.65 -7.23 -12.07
N ARG A 270 0.89 -8.32 -11.86
CA ARG A 270 1.06 -9.18 -10.70
C ARG A 270 2.43 -9.86 -10.63
N PRO A 271 2.92 -10.59 -11.66
CA PRO A 271 4.25 -11.19 -11.60
C PRO A 271 5.36 -10.14 -11.45
N LEU A 272 5.15 -8.92 -11.97
CA LEU A 272 6.08 -7.79 -11.80
C LEU A 272 6.14 -7.27 -10.34
N PHE A 273 4.98 -7.02 -9.71
CA PHE A 273 4.90 -6.38 -8.39
C PHE A 273 4.90 -7.34 -7.20
N THR A 274 4.55 -8.62 -7.38
CA THR A 274 4.56 -9.64 -6.30
C THR A 274 5.93 -9.75 -5.60
N PRO A 275 7.07 -9.91 -6.29
CA PRO A 275 8.37 -9.96 -5.61
C PRO A 275 8.72 -8.65 -4.89
N VAL A 276 8.32 -7.50 -5.47
CA VAL A 276 8.51 -6.18 -4.85
C VAL A 276 7.68 -6.06 -3.57
N ALA A 277 6.42 -6.52 -3.58
CA ALA A 277 5.52 -6.55 -2.43
C ALA A 277 6.04 -7.43 -1.31
N HIS A 278 6.57 -8.62 -1.62
CA HIS A 278 7.20 -9.49 -0.63
C HIS A 278 8.45 -8.88 0.00
N PHE A 279 9.30 -8.27 -0.82
CA PHE A 279 10.48 -7.58 -0.33
C PHE A 279 10.13 -6.43 0.61
N ALA A 280 9.25 -5.52 0.18
CA ALA A 280 8.83 -4.38 0.98
C ALA A 280 8.14 -4.80 2.28
N PHE A 281 7.25 -5.80 2.22
CA PHE A 281 6.58 -6.35 3.40
C PHE A 281 7.58 -6.93 4.40
N LYS A 282 8.51 -7.77 3.94
CA LYS A 282 9.55 -8.37 4.79
C LYS A 282 10.38 -7.30 5.48
N PHE A 283 10.84 -6.29 4.72
CA PHE A 283 11.63 -5.19 5.27
C PHE A 283 10.85 -4.37 6.31
N MET A 284 9.60 -4.01 6.02
CA MET A 284 8.75 -3.28 6.95
C MET A 284 8.50 -4.07 8.24
N ARG A 285 8.29 -5.39 8.14
CA ARG A 285 8.08 -6.27 9.30
C ARG A 285 9.33 -6.32 10.18
N GLU A 286 10.51 -6.55 9.60
CA GLU A 286 11.78 -6.55 10.33
C GLU A 286 12.01 -5.22 11.05
N LYS A 287 11.73 -4.08 10.39
CA LYS A 287 11.84 -2.77 11.02
C LYS A 287 10.80 -2.52 12.11
N ALA A 288 9.60 -3.07 11.98
CA ALA A 288 8.59 -3.00 13.03
C ALA A 288 9.04 -3.77 14.28
N GLU A 289 9.56 -4.98 14.10
CA GLU A 289 10.12 -5.82 15.18
C GLU A 289 11.33 -5.15 15.84
N GLU A 290 12.25 -4.55 15.07
CA GLU A 290 13.38 -3.78 15.62
C GLU A 290 12.90 -2.60 16.49
N LEU A 291 11.88 -1.87 16.03
CA LEU A 291 11.30 -0.75 16.78
C LEU A 291 10.62 -1.23 18.06
N GLU A 292 9.92 -2.37 18.02
CA GLU A 292 9.30 -2.98 19.18
C GLU A 292 10.32 -3.52 20.19
N ASN A 293 11.35 -4.21 19.72
CA ASN A 293 12.47 -4.69 20.55
C ASN A 293 13.26 -3.53 21.18
N THR A 294 13.44 -2.43 20.46
CA THR A 294 14.07 -1.21 21.01
C THR A 294 13.18 -0.52 22.03
N LYS A 295 11.85 -0.60 21.89
CA LYS A 295 10.89 -0.15 22.93
C LYS A 295 10.90 -1.10 24.14
N GLY A 296 10.95 -2.41 23.93
CA GLY A 296 11.02 -3.42 24.99
C GLY A 296 12.32 -3.37 25.81
N ALA A 297 13.45 -3.08 25.16
CA ALA A 297 14.72 -2.83 25.84
C ALA A 297 14.77 -1.50 26.62
N ARG A 298 13.81 -0.59 26.39
CA ARG A 298 13.72 0.73 27.05
C ARG A 298 12.87 0.78 28.32
N GLY A 299 12.39 -0.36 28.83
CA GLY A 299 11.80 -0.39 30.17
C GLY A 299 11.12 -1.69 30.58
N THR A 300 11.89 -2.68 31.05
CA THR A 300 11.36 -3.74 31.92
C THR A 300 11.33 -3.35 33.40
N ASP A 301 11.98 -2.24 33.77
CA ASP A 301 12.04 -1.72 35.15
C ASP A 301 11.34 -0.36 35.33
N GLU A 302 10.54 0.10 34.36
CA GLU A 302 9.88 1.40 34.47
C GLU A 302 8.65 1.30 35.39
N PRO A 303 8.51 2.16 36.42
CA PRO A 303 7.36 2.11 37.31
C PRO A 303 6.07 2.32 36.52
N LEU A 304 5.18 1.33 36.58
CA LEU A 304 3.85 1.41 35.97
C LEU A 304 2.96 2.41 36.73
N ASP A 305 3.19 2.55 38.04
CA ASP A 305 2.54 3.53 38.90
C ASP A 305 3.32 4.86 38.90
N ASP A 306 2.71 5.90 38.32
CA ASP A 306 3.27 7.24 38.25
C ASP A 306 3.54 7.84 39.65
N ALA A 307 2.86 7.37 40.69
CA ALA A 307 3.09 7.80 42.07
C ALA A 307 4.50 7.46 42.57
N LEU A 308 5.09 6.36 42.10
CA LEU A 308 6.45 5.94 42.47
C LEU A 308 7.54 6.86 41.92
N THR A 309 7.21 7.65 40.89
CA THR A 309 8.12 8.63 40.29
C THR A 309 7.77 10.08 40.65
N ALA A 310 6.76 10.27 41.50
CA ALA A 310 6.35 11.58 41.95
C ALA A 310 7.49 12.26 42.73
N GLY A 311 7.92 13.43 42.26
CA GLY A 311 9.02 14.18 42.87
C GLY A 311 10.40 13.89 42.29
N ALA A 312 10.55 12.87 41.43
CA ALA A 312 11.83 12.55 40.78
C ALA A 312 12.41 13.72 39.96
N ALA A 313 11.55 14.48 39.26
CA ALA A 313 11.98 15.68 38.54
C ALA A 313 12.52 16.76 39.48
N ALA A 314 11.92 16.95 40.66
CA ALA A 314 12.42 17.88 41.66
C ALA A 314 13.77 17.40 42.23
N GLY A 315 13.88 16.11 42.55
CA GLY A 315 15.12 15.49 43.02
C GLY A 315 16.27 15.64 42.03
N LEU A 316 16.02 15.41 40.74
CA LEU A 316 17.01 15.57 39.69
C LEU A 316 17.42 17.04 39.50
N ASN A 317 16.46 17.97 39.53
CA ASN A 317 16.74 19.40 39.41
C ASN A 317 17.64 19.90 40.57
N THR A 318 17.34 19.50 41.81
CA THR A 318 18.15 19.86 42.98
C THR A 318 19.56 19.28 42.86
N TYR A 319 19.69 18.02 42.46
CA TYR A 319 20.98 17.36 42.29
C TYR A 319 21.85 18.06 41.22
N CYS A 320 21.32 18.30 40.03
CA CYS A 320 22.08 18.95 38.95
C CYS A 320 22.46 20.39 39.29
N MET A 321 21.61 21.13 40.01
CA MET A 321 21.97 22.46 40.52
C MET A 321 23.09 22.44 41.55
N GLN A 322 23.18 21.39 42.38
CA GLN A 322 24.25 21.25 43.37
C GLN A 322 25.59 20.85 42.74
N VAL A 323 25.57 19.94 41.77
CA VAL A 323 26.79 19.36 41.17
C VAL A 323 27.33 20.23 40.04
N GLU A 324 26.48 20.64 39.10
CA GLU A 324 26.88 21.26 37.84
C GLU A 324 26.47 22.74 37.73
N ARG A 325 25.65 23.23 38.67
CA ARG A 325 25.00 24.55 38.61
C ARG A 325 24.21 24.77 37.31
N GLN A 326 23.77 23.69 36.68
CA GLN A 326 22.98 23.70 35.45
C GLN A 326 21.69 22.88 35.64
N MET A 327 20.59 23.42 35.13
CA MET A 327 19.30 22.73 35.16
C MET A 327 19.22 21.63 34.08
N PRO A 328 18.55 20.50 34.37
CA PRO A 328 18.20 19.52 33.35
C PRO A 328 17.35 20.13 32.23
N GLN A 329 17.58 19.67 31.00
CA GLN A 329 16.77 20.06 29.85
C GLN A 329 15.63 19.06 29.67
N TYR A 330 14.40 19.56 29.60
CA TYR A 330 13.20 18.76 29.33
C TYR A 330 12.53 19.23 28.03
N SER A 331 12.36 18.32 27.08
CA SER A 331 11.62 18.54 25.84
C SER A 331 10.34 17.71 25.85
N TYR A 332 9.26 18.23 25.25
CA TYR A 332 7.94 17.58 25.24
C TYR A 332 7.41 17.46 23.82
N MET A 333 6.88 16.27 23.49
CA MET A 333 6.22 16.01 22.22
C MET A 333 4.85 15.36 22.46
N SER A 334 3.81 15.86 21.80
CA SER A 334 2.52 15.16 21.74
C SER A 334 2.61 14.11 20.65
N LYS A 335 2.46 12.83 20.98
CA LYS A 335 2.45 11.73 19.99
C LYS A 335 1.06 11.49 19.42
N ASP A 336 0.05 11.56 20.29
CA ASP A 336 -1.37 11.38 19.99
C ASP A 336 -2.21 12.39 20.79
N THR A 337 -3.54 12.34 20.72
CA THR A 337 -4.46 13.20 21.48
C THR A 337 -4.31 13.05 23.00
N ASP A 338 -3.92 11.85 23.48
CA ASP A 338 -3.90 11.51 24.92
C ASP A 338 -2.53 11.06 25.46
N THR A 339 -1.45 11.22 24.68
CA THR A 339 -0.11 10.73 25.06
C THR A 339 0.97 11.78 24.89
N TRP A 340 1.72 12.03 25.98
CA TRP A 340 2.87 12.93 26.04
C TRP A 340 4.17 12.15 26.16
N GLU A 341 5.14 12.46 25.31
CA GLU A 341 6.53 12.05 25.45
C GLU A 341 7.33 13.20 26.08
N CYS A 342 8.15 12.89 27.07
CA CYS A 342 9.14 13.81 27.63
C CYS A 342 10.54 13.23 27.46
N GLU A 343 11.42 13.99 26.83
CA GLU A 343 12.86 13.71 26.75
C GLU A 343 13.59 14.59 27.78
N CYS A 344 14.44 13.97 28.60
CA CYS A 344 15.26 14.63 29.60
C CYS A 344 16.74 14.43 29.28
N ILE A 345 17.51 15.52 29.27
CA ILE A 345 18.95 15.51 29.01
C ILE A 345 19.67 16.28 30.13
N VAL A 346 20.75 15.68 30.65
CA VAL A 346 21.64 16.30 31.64
C VAL A 346 23.09 16.01 31.32
N ASN A 347 23.95 16.99 31.57
CA ASN A 347 25.40 16.84 31.49
C ASN A 347 25.96 16.86 32.90
N ILE A 348 26.64 15.79 33.33
CA ILE A 348 27.24 15.66 34.66
C ILE A 348 28.67 15.14 34.50
N ASN A 349 29.64 15.83 35.09
CA ASN A 349 31.08 15.54 35.02
C ASN A 349 31.60 15.38 33.58
N GLY A 350 31.07 16.17 32.64
CA GLY A 350 31.42 16.08 31.22
C GLY A 350 30.78 14.91 30.45
N ALA A 351 29.97 14.07 31.11
CA ALA A 351 29.21 13.00 30.46
C ALA A 351 27.73 13.41 30.30
N GLN A 352 27.15 13.13 29.13
CA GLN A 352 25.74 13.39 28.86
C GLN A 352 24.89 12.15 29.15
N TYR A 353 23.83 12.35 29.92
CA TYR A 353 22.80 11.36 30.23
C TYR A 353 21.49 11.81 29.60
N ALA A 354 20.82 10.89 28.93
CA ALA A 354 19.55 11.16 28.27
C ALA A 354 18.55 10.04 28.57
N SER A 355 17.29 10.41 28.73
CA SER A 355 16.18 9.47 28.88
C SER A 355 14.91 10.01 28.26
N ALA A 356 13.98 9.12 27.95
CA ALA A 356 12.63 9.51 27.53
C ALA A 356 11.59 8.61 28.20
N ALA A 357 10.40 9.18 28.41
CA ALA A 357 9.24 8.45 28.92
C ALA A 357 7.94 8.96 28.29
N MET A 358 6.97 8.06 28.16
CA MET A 358 5.64 8.36 27.59
C MET A 358 4.56 8.12 28.64
N ARG A 359 3.70 9.11 28.88
CA ARG A 359 2.56 9.01 29.81
C ARG A 359 1.37 9.82 29.33
N ARG A 360 0.21 9.58 29.95
CA ARG A 360 -1.03 10.33 29.67
C ARG A 360 -0.93 11.82 30.00
N THR A 361 0.01 12.21 30.87
CA THR A 361 0.23 13.61 31.25
C THR A 361 1.69 14.01 31.11
N LYS A 362 1.94 15.27 30.75
CA LYS A 362 3.31 15.86 30.71
C LYS A 362 4.06 15.66 32.03
N LYS A 363 3.37 15.83 33.16
CA LYS A 363 3.96 15.75 34.50
C LYS A 363 4.43 14.34 34.81
N ALA A 364 3.64 13.33 34.47
CA ALA A 364 4.01 11.93 34.64
C ALA A 364 5.18 11.56 33.72
N ALA A 365 5.13 11.96 32.45
CA ALA A 365 6.22 11.71 31.50
C ALA A 365 7.55 12.33 31.97
N MET A 366 7.51 13.57 32.47
CA MET A 366 8.68 14.25 33.05
C MET A 366 9.19 13.53 34.30
N GLY A 367 8.29 13.13 35.21
CA GLY A 367 8.67 12.41 36.43
C GLY A 367 9.39 11.11 36.14
N VAL A 368 8.89 10.33 35.19
CA VAL A 368 9.49 9.05 34.82
C VAL A 368 10.79 9.21 34.06
N ALA A 369 10.90 10.20 33.16
CA ALA A 369 12.17 10.54 32.50
C ALA A 369 13.24 10.93 33.54
N ALA A 370 12.92 11.82 34.47
CA ALA A 370 13.85 12.21 35.53
C ALA A 370 14.24 11.04 36.44
N TRP A 371 13.29 10.16 36.77
CA TRP A 371 13.55 8.95 37.55
C TRP A 371 14.53 8.00 36.85
N LYS A 372 14.39 7.80 35.53
CA LYS A 372 15.32 6.96 34.74
C LYS A 372 16.76 7.47 34.83
N ILE A 373 16.96 8.78 34.76
CA ILE A 373 18.29 9.38 34.93
C ILE A 373 18.78 9.20 36.37
N GLY A 374 17.92 9.44 37.36
CA GLY A 374 18.26 9.20 38.76
C GLY A 374 18.73 7.76 39.02
N LYS A 375 18.09 6.77 38.37
CA LYS A 375 18.49 5.36 38.43
C LYS A 375 19.85 5.12 37.75
N GLN A 376 20.09 5.70 36.57
CA GLN A 376 21.39 5.63 35.88
C GLN A 376 22.53 6.22 36.72
N LEU A 377 22.26 7.29 37.47
CA LEU A 377 23.20 7.96 38.35
C LEU A 377 23.31 7.31 39.75
N GLY A 378 22.52 6.26 40.04
CA GLY A 378 22.52 5.57 41.32
C GLY A 378 21.99 6.40 42.50
N LEU A 379 21.15 7.41 42.25
CA LEU A 379 20.64 8.32 43.27
C LEU A 379 19.64 7.61 44.20
N GLY A 380 19.77 7.86 45.51
CA GLY A 380 19.00 7.15 46.54
C GLY A 380 17.48 7.32 46.42
N TRP A 381 17.01 8.49 45.95
CA TRP A 381 15.59 8.77 45.76
C TRP A 381 14.99 8.11 44.51
N ALA A 382 15.82 7.52 43.63
CA ALA A 382 15.38 6.86 42.40
C ALA A 382 15.29 5.34 42.54
N ARG A 383 15.38 4.80 43.76
CA ARG A 383 15.22 3.38 44.05
C ARG A 383 13.74 3.08 44.28
N VAL A 384 13.21 2.05 43.60
CA VAL A 384 11.91 1.46 43.94
C VAL A 384 12.25 0.32 44.91
N GLU A 385 11.87 0.46 46.18
CA GLU A 385 11.89 -0.67 47.13
C GLU A 385 10.71 -1.60 46.89
#